data_AF-A0A919LD25-F1
#
_entry.id   AF-A0A919LD25-F1
#
_cell.length_a   1.000
_cell.length_b   1.000
_cell.length_c   1.000
_cell.angle_alpha   90.00
_cell.angle_beta   90.00
_cell.angle_gamma   90.00
#
_symmetry.space_group_name_H-M   'P 1'
#
loop_
_entity.id
_entity.type
_entity.pdbx_description
1 polymer ?
#
loop_
_entity_poly.entity_id
_entity_poly.type
_entity_poly.pdbx_seq_one_letter_code
_entity_poly.pdbx_strand_id
1 'polypeptide(L)'
;MSIIESVGVPLLTVAATLGGGWLVSTRITDHWDQVKKNRDMDLAAAQNFQRLYGEFVAVWKTWNALTSGHTPVTTPEHVGWGCLERATAAEGEIEALLAKVAAERMLTGQEVDVLGGVRQAFKAVRRAIQRGEPLDWWSSGVQPYVAFKSLSTAVSVLLSTTPDTKRRPSVGLAAHNFREITHNRHEIAWIDTARRLAPEDQSP
;
A
#
# COMPACT_ATOMS: atom_id res chain seq x y z
N MET A 1 48.36 -53.89 5.39
CA MET A 1 47.69 -52.72 5.98
C MET A 1 47.79 -51.61 4.95
N SER A 2 46.72 -51.43 4.18
CA SER A 2 46.80 -50.72 2.89
C SER A 2 46.85 -49.21 3.12
N ILE A 3 47.87 -48.56 2.57
CA ILE A 3 48.04 -47.09 2.57
C ILE A 3 46.79 -46.39 2.00
N ILE A 4 46.00 -47.10 1.19
CA ILE A 4 44.74 -46.63 0.60
C ILE A 4 43.64 -46.44 1.66
N GLU A 5 43.60 -47.23 2.74
CA GLU A 5 42.61 -47.07 3.83
C GLU A 5 42.91 -45.86 4.72
N SER A 6 44.19 -45.50 4.88
CA SER A 6 44.61 -44.36 5.72
C SER A 6 44.34 -42.99 5.10
N VAL A 7 44.31 -42.90 3.76
CA VAL A 7 44.18 -41.61 3.05
C VAL A 7 42.74 -41.36 2.58
N GLY A 8 41.95 -42.41 2.37
CA GLY A 8 40.56 -42.27 1.89
C GLY A 8 39.61 -41.59 2.89
N VAL A 9 39.73 -41.92 4.18
CA VAL A 9 38.86 -41.37 5.25
C VAL A 9 38.99 -39.85 5.41
N PRO A 10 40.19 -39.25 5.53
CA PRO A 10 40.31 -37.80 5.69
C PRO A 10 39.83 -37.01 4.46
N LEU A 11 40.03 -37.54 3.24
CA LEU A 11 39.53 -36.90 2.00
C LEU A 11 37.99 -36.87 1.95
N LEU A 12 37.33 -37.96 2.33
CA LEU A 12 35.87 -38.01 2.41
C LEU A 12 35.32 -37.03 3.44
N THR A 13 35.95 -36.90 4.60
CA THR A 13 35.53 -35.93 5.62
C THR A 13 35.67 -34.48 5.13
N VAL A 14 36.76 -34.14 4.45
CA VAL A 14 36.95 -32.80 3.86
C VAL A 14 35.91 -32.55 2.78
N ALA A 15 35.68 -33.50 1.86
CA ALA A 15 34.68 -33.38 0.81
C ALA A 15 33.25 -33.23 1.37
N ALA A 16 32.90 -34.02 2.39
CA ALA A 16 31.61 -33.94 3.06
C ALA A 16 31.43 -32.60 3.81
N THR A 17 32.48 -32.10 4.45
CA THR A 17 32.45 -30.81 5.17
C THR A 17 32.31 -29.64 4.20
N LEU A 18 33.06 -29.65 3.09
CA LEU A 18 32.97 -28.62 2.06
C LEU A 18 31.62 -28.66 1.34
N GLY A 19 31.16 -29.85 0.95
CA GLY A 19 29.86 -30.03 0.30
C GLY A 19 28.69 -29.65 1.20
N GLY A 20 28.73 -30.06 2.47
CA GLY A 20 27.74 -29.70 3.48
C GLY A 20 27.74 -28.20 3.78
N GLY A 21 28.92 -27.61 3.98
CA GLY A 21 29.08 -26.16 4.18
C GLY A 21 28.56 -25.35 2.99
N TRP A 22 28.83 -25.80 1.76
CA TRP A 22 28.32 -25.17 0.54
C TRP A 22 26.80 -25.24 0.42
N LEU A 23 26.19 -26.40 0.70
CA LEU A 23 24.73 -26.58 0.67
C LEU A 23 24.02 -25.74 1.73
N VAL A 24 24.56 -25.67 2.95
CA VAL A 24 24.00 -24.85 4.02
C VAL A 24 24.16 -23.37 3.69
N SER A 25 25.34 -22.95 3.21
CA SER A 25 25.60 -21.56 2.85
C SER A 25 24.70 -21.07 1.72
N THR A 26 24.55 -21.85 0.64
CA THR A 26 23.69 -21.48 -0.50
C THR A 26 22.23 -21.32 -0.08
N ARG A 27 21.67 -22.30 0.65
CA ARG A 27 20.29 -22.24 1.16
C ARG A 27 20.03 -21.03 2.06
N ILE A 28 20.99 -20.71 2.93
CA ILE A 28 20.88 -19.56 3.85
C ILE A 28 20.96 -18.26 3.05
N THR A 29 21.91 -18.13 2.13
CA THR A 29 22.09 -16.93 1.29
C THR A 29 20.85 -16.68 0.43
N ASP A 30 20.33 -17.70 -0.25
CA ASP A 30 19.12 -17.59 -1.08
C ASP A 30 17.90 -17.11 -0.27
N HIS A 31 17.76 -17.61 0.95
CA HIS A 31 16.68 -17.18 1.85
C HIS A 31 16.83 -15.71 2.26
N TRP A 32 18.04 -15.28 2.62
CA TRP A 32 18.31 -13.89 2.99
C TRP A 32 18.10 -12.93 1.82
N ASP A 33 18.54 -13.30 0.62
CA ASP A 33 18.34 -12.50 -0.59
C ASP A 33 16.86 -12.34 -0.92
N GLN A 34 16.08 -13.41 -0.77
CA GLN A 34 14.63 -13.35 -0.97
C GLN A 34 13.94 -12.47 0.08
N VAL A 35 14.33 -12.56 1.35
CA VAL A 35 13.80 -11.72 2.43
C VAL A 35 14.15 -10.26 2.20
N LYS A 36 15.41 -9.97 1.83
CA LYS A 36 15.87 -8.62 1.52
C LYS A 36 15.11 -8.03 0.34
N LYS A 37 14.98 -8.76 -0.75
CA LYS A 37 14.24 -8.33 -1.94
C LYS A 37 12.77 -8.02 -1.63
N ASN A 38 12.12 -8.86 -0.83
CA ASN A 38 10.73 -8.60 -0.40
C ASN A 38 10.65 -7.30 0.43
N ARG A 39 11.57 -7.11 1.38
CA ARG A 39 11.62 -5.90 2.21
C ARG A 39 11.86 -4.63 1.39
N ASP A 40 12.76 -4.68 0.40
CA ASP A 40 13.02 -3.54 -0.49
C ASP A 40 11.78 -3.19 -1.32
N MET A 41 11.02 -4.19 -1.77
CA MET A 41 9.75 -3.98 -2.47
C MET A 41 8.68 -3.35 -1.56
N ASP A 42 8.59 -3.79 -0.30
CA ASP A 42 7.65 -3.23 0.68
C ASP A 42 7.98 -1.79 1.04
N LEU A 43 9.27 -1.48 1.26
CA LEU A 43 9.73 -0.11 1.50
C LEU A 43 9.40 0.79 0.32
N ALA A 44 9.59 0.32 -0.93
CA ALA A 44 9.22 1.05 -2.12
C ALA A 44 7.70 1.27 -2.22
N ALA A 45 6.88 0.27 -1.86
CA ALA A 45 5.42 0.41 -1.83
C ALA A 45 4.95 1.42 -0.77
N ALA A 46 5.53 1.39 0.43
CA ALA A 46 5.24 2.33 1.51
C ALA A 46 5.65 3.77 1.14
N GLN A 47 6.84 3.95 0.57
CA GLN A 47 7.30 5.25 0.06
C GLN A 47 6.38 5.79 -1.04
N ASN A 48 5.98 4.92 -1.98
CA ASN A 48 5.04 5.30 -3.04
C ASN A 48 3.69 5.74 -2.46
N PHE A 49 3.18 5.01 -1.47
CA PHE A 49 1.94 5.39 -0.78
C PHE A 49 2.05 6.75 -0.08
N GLN A 50 3.16 7.01 0.63
CA GLN A 50 3.38 8.29 1.30
C GLN A 50 3.43 9.47 0.32
N ARG A 51 4.09 9.28 -0.84
CA ARG A 51 4.09 10.26 -1.92
C ARG A 51 2.67 10.53 -2.44
N LEU A 52 1.89 9.48 -2.70
CA LEU A 52 0.50 9.58 -3.15
C LEU A 52 -0.40 10.28 -2.13
N TYR A 53 -0.20 9.99 -0.84
CA TYR A 53 -0.90 10.68 0.24
C TYR A 53 -0.57 12.18 0.26
N GLY A 54 0.70 12.55 0.09
CA GLY A 54 1.11 13.95 -0.03
C GLY A 54 0.46 14.65 -1.23
N GLU A 55 0.45 13.98 -2.39
CA GLU A 55 -0.16 14.49 -3.62
C GLU A 55 -1.68 14.68 -3.45
N PHE A 56 -2.36 13.69 -2.86
CA PHE A 56 -3.77 13.78 -2.51
C PHE A 56 -4.07 15.04 -1.67
N VAL A 57 -3.31 15.25 -0.59
CA VAL A 57 -3.52 16.39 0.31
C VAL A 57 -3.24 17.71 -0.41
N ALA A 58 -2.21 17.76 -1.26
CA ALA A 58 -1.89 18.94 -2.04
C ALA A 58 -3.04 19.29 -3.01
N VAL A 59 -3.51 18.33 -3.80
CA VAL A 59 -4.62 18.51 -4.75
C VAL A 59 -5.89 18.96 -4.03
N TRP A 60 -6.28 18.27 -2.97
CA TRP A 60 -7.47 18.61 -2.18
C TRP A 60 -7.40 20.03 -1.62
N LYS A 61 -6.28 20.40 -0.97
CA LYS A 61 -6.13 21.75 -0.39
C LYS A 61 -6.10 22.84 -1.45
N THR A 62 -5.41 22.61 -2.57
CA THR A 62 -5.42 23.55 -3.70
C THR A 62 -6.83 23.73 -4.23
N TRP A 63 -7.58 22.65 -4.41
CA TRP A 63 -8.95 22.71 -4.89
C TRP A 63 -9.87 23.49 -3.95
N ASN A 64 -9.86 23.19 -2.65
CA ASN A 64 -10.65 23.92 -1.66
C ASN A 64 -10.27 25.42 -1.61
N ALA A 65 -8.99 25.77 -1.78
CA ALA A 65 -8.57 27.17 -1.83
C ALA A 65 -9.16 27.92 -3.04
N LEU A 66 -9.33 27.24 -4.18
CA LEU A 66 -9.93 27.81 -5.39
C LEU A 66 -11.45 27.99 -5.25
N THR A 67 -12.15 27.02 -4.65
CA THR A 67 -13.61 27.05 -4.56
C THR A 67 -14.15 27.82 -3.36
N SER A 68 -13.34 28.02 -2.31
CA SER A 68 -13.78 28.70 -1.09
C SER A 68 -14.03 30.21 -1.25
N GLY A 69 -13.65 30.84 -2.37
CA GLY A 69 -13.88 32.26 -2.63
C GLY A 69 -13.07 33.24 -1.75
N HIS A 70 -12.30 32.73 -0.79
CA HIS A 70 -11.50 33.53 0.14
C HIS A 70 -10.09 33.85 -0.37
N THR A 71 -9.72 33.32 -1.54
CA THR A 71 -8.35 33.44 -2.06
C THR A 71 -8.32 34.48 -3.19
N PRO A 72 -7.85 35.72 -2.94
CA PRO A 72 -7.66 36.76 -3.95
C PRO A 72 -6.39 36.50 -4.79
N VAL A 73 -6.10 35.23 -5.08
CA VAL A 73 -5.00 34.87 -5.99
C VAL A 73 -5.54 35.10 -7.38
N THR A 74 -4.85 35.95 -8.15
CA THR A 74 -4.96 36.09 -9.60
C THR A 74 -4.86 34.69 -10.20
N THR A 75 -5.99 34.03 -10.34
CA THR A 75 -6.05 32.61 -10.57
C THR A 75 -5.81 32.41 -12.05
N PRO A 76 -4.76 31.68 -12.47
CA PRO A 76 -4.59 31.33 -13.86
C PRO A 76 -5.88 30.72 -14.43
N GLU A 77 -6.15 30.98 -15.70
CA GLU A 77 -7.41 30.63 -16.38
C GLU A 77 -7.74 29.11 -16.38
N HIS A 78 -6.81 28.26 -15.91
CA HIS A 78 -6.88 26.79 -16.00
C HIS A 78 -6.53 26.02 -14.72
N VAL A 79 -6.50 26.64 -13.52
CA VAL A 79 -6.08 25.91 -12.31
C VAL A 79 -6.99 24.71 -11.98
N GLY A 80 -8.29 24.81 -12.26
CA GLY A 80 -9.23 23.69 -12.07
C GLY A 80 -8.89 22.46 -12.93
N TRP A 81 -8.44 22.67 -14.16
CA TRP A 81 -7.97 21.59 -15.04
C TRP A 81 -6.70 20.94 -14.48
N GLY A 82 -5.75 21.75 -14.00
CA GLY A 82 -4.53 21.23 -13.36
C GLY A 82 -4.81 20.40 -12.10
N CYS A 83 -5.79 20.80 -11.28
CA CYS A 83 -6.25 19.99 -10.15
C CYS A 83 -6.86 18.67 -10.62
N LEU A 84 -7.68 18.69 -11.67
CA LEU A 84 -8.32 17.49 -12.21
C LEU A 84 -7.30 16.50 -12.80
N GLU A 85 -6.33 16.98 -13.55
CA GLU A 85 -5.25 16.17 -14.12
C GLU A 85 -4.45 15.47 -13.02
N ARG A 86 -4.01 16.23 -12.02
CA ARG A 86 -3.28 15.70 -10.85
C ARG A 86 -4.10 14.70 -10.04
N ALA A 87 -5.38 14.99 -9.80
CA ALA A 87 -6.28 14.07 -9.11
C ALA A 87 -6.44 12.74 -9.88
N THR A 88 -6.57 12.83 -11.20
CA THR A 88 -6.71 11.66 -12.08
C THR A 88 -5.43 10.83 -12.12
N ALA A 89 -4.26 11.48 -12.19
CA ALA A 89 -2.97 10.82 -12.11
C ALA A 89 -2.78 10.12 -10.75
N ALA A 90 -3.06 10.81 -9.65
CA ALA A 90 -2.97 10.24 -8.30
C ALA A 90 -3.93 9.05 -8.11
N GLU A 91 -5.15 9.11 -8.67
CA GLU A 91 -6.11 7.98 -8.67
C GLU A 91 -5.59 6.78 -9.47
N GLY A 92 -5.02 6.99 -10.65
CA GLY A 92 -4.43 5.92 -11.44
C GLY A 92 -3.23 5.26 -10.75
N GLU A 93 -2.36 6.07 -10.14
CA GLU A 93 -1.18 5.58 -9.44
C GLU A 93 -1.54 4.81 -8.15
N ILE A 94 -2.55 5.25 -7.38
CA ILE A 94 -3.03 4.47 -6.24
C ILE A 94 -3.65 3.15 -6.70
N GLU A 95 -4.44 3.11 -7.77
CA GLU A 95 -4.97 1.84 -8.31
C GLU A 95 -3.86 0.87 -8.73
N ALA A 96 -2.80 1.38 -9.38
CA ALA A 96 -1.64 0.57 -9.73
C ALA A 96 -0.92 0.01 -8.49
N LEU A 97 -0.76 0.82 -7.43
CA LEU A 97 -0.20 0.36 -6.16
C LEU A 97 -1.09 -0.73 -5.54
N LEU A 98 -2.41 -0.57 -5.55
CA LEU A 98 -3.36 -1.53 -5.01
C LEU A 98 -3.35 -2.86 -5.77
N ALA A 99 -3.21 -2.82 -7.10
CA ALA A 99 -3.04 -4.02 -7.93
C ALA A 99 -1.78 -4.80 -7.53
N LYS A 100 -0.67 -4.09 -7.31
CA LYS A 100 0.59 -4.69 -6.84
C LYS A 100 0.42 -5.32 -5.46
N VAL A 101 -0.18 -4.60 -4.51
CA VAL A 101 -0.45 -5.11 -3.15
C VAL A 101 -1.30 -6.39 -3.19
N ALA A 102 -2.35 -6.43 -4.01
CA ALA A 102 -3.19 -7.61 -4.18
C ALA A 102 -2.44 -8.82 -4.78
N ALA A 103 -1.45 -8.57 -5.65
CA ALA A 103 -0.63 -9.60 -6.27
C ALA A 103 0.49 -10.13 -5.35
N GLU A 104 0.94 -9.33 -4.40
CA GLU A 104 2.12 -9.65 -3.60
C GLU A 104 1.78 -10.11 -2.18
N ARG A 105 0.58 -9.81 -1.68
CA ARG A 105 0.20 -10.04 -0.28
C ARG A 105 -1.03 -10.93 -0.12
N MET A 106 -0.97 -11.77 0.91
CA MET A 106 -2.14 -12.50 1.41
C MET A 106 -3.01 -11.53 2.23
N LEU A 107 -4.07 -11.02 1.62
CA LEU A 107 -4.95 -10.03 2.24
C LEU A 107 -6.13 -10.70 2.96
N THR A 108 -6.45 -10.20 4.14
CA THR A 108 -7.69 -10.44 4.86
C THR A 108 -8.84 -9.61 4.27
N GLY A 109 -10.08 -9.99 4.58
CA GLY A 109 -11.26 -9.20 4.16
C GLY A 109 -11.23 -7.76 4.67
N GLN A 110 -10.74 -7.55 5.90
CA GLN A 110 -10.61 -6.22 6.48
C GLN A 110 -9.56 -5.38 5.73
N GLU A 111 -8.41 -5.94 5.38
CA GLU A 111 -7.39 -5.22 4.60
C GLU A 111 -7.89 -4.87 3.20
N VAL A 112 -8.65 -5.77 2.56
CA VAL A 112 -9.32 -5.51 1.28
C VAL A 112 -10.28 -4.31 1.40
N ASP A 113 -11.08 -4.24 2.46
CA ASP A 113 -11.98 -3.12 2.70
C ASP A 113 -11.23 -1.81 2.99
N VAL A 114 -10.11 -1.87 3.71
CA VAL A 114 -9.25 -0.70 3.98
C VAL A 114 -8.67 -0.14 2.69
N LEU A 115 -8.10 -1.01 1.85
CA LEU A 115 -7.53 -0.65 0.55
C LEU A 115 -8.59 -0.07 -0.39
N GLY A 116 -9.78 -0.68 -0.42
CA GLY A 116 -10.93 -0.18 -1.18
C GLY A 116 -11.43 1.18 -0.68
N GLY A 117 -11.41 1.39 0.64
CA GLY A 117 -11.78 2.67 1.25
C GLY A 117 -10.82 3.80 0.89
N VAL A 118 -9.50 3.55 0.92
CA VAL A 118 -8.50 4.54 0.47
C VAL A 118 -8.69 4.88 -1.00
N ARG A 119 -8.88 3.88 -1.88
CA ARG A 119 -9.17 4.12 -3.29
C ARG A 119 -10.38 5.04 -3.47
N GLN A 120 -11.44 4.80 -2.71
CA GLN A 120 -12.65 5.62 -2.80
C GLN A 120 -12.43 7.06 -2.35
N ALA A 121 -11.55 7.31 -1.37
CA ALA A 121 -11.19 8.66 -0.98
C ALA A 121 -10.50 9.43 -2.14
N PHE A 122 -9.57 8.80 -2.86
CA PHE A 122 -8.95 9.40 -4.06
C PHE A 122 -9.99 9.73 -5.13
N LYS A 123 -10.92 8.80 -5.40
CA LYS A 123 -12.07 9.04 -6.29
C LYS A 123 -12.94 10.21 -5.84
N ALA A 124 -13.15 10.37 -4.53
CA ALA A 124 -13.98 11.44 -3.99
C ALA A 124 -13.39 12.83 -4.33
N VAL A 125 -12.07 12.99 -4.25
CA VAL A 125 -11.39 14.23 -4.66
C VAL A 125 -11.60 14.51 -6.14
N ARG A 126 -11.31 13.55 -7.01
CA ARG A 126 -11.49 13.73 -8.46
C ARG A 126 -12.94 14.09 -8.80
N ARG A 127 -13.91 13.39 -8.22
CA ARG A 127 -15.35 13.65 -8.45
C ARG A 127 -15.77 15.03 -7.97
N ALA A 128 -15.30 15.47 -6.81
CA ALA A 128 -15.58 16.81 -6.30
C ALA A 128 -15.02 17.90 -7.25
N ILE A 129 -13.80 17.72 -7.75
CA ILE A 129 -13.20 18.61 -8.76
C ILE A 129 -14.04 18.64 -10.05
N GLN A 130 -14.43 17.47 -10.56
CA GLN A 130 -15.27 17.36 -11.76
C GLN A 130 -16.63 18.06 -11.61
N ARG A 131 -17.19 18.07 -10.40
CA ARG A 131 -18.48 18.72 -10.11
C ARG A 131 -18.36 20.21 -9.77
N GLY A 132 -17.16 20.75 -9.62
CA GLY A 132 -16.98 22.14 -9.18
C GLY A 132 -17.27 22.35 -7.69
N GLU A 133 -17.26 21.30 -6.87
CA GLU A 133 -17.68 21.33 -5.47
C GLU A 133 -16.47 21.25 -4.52
N PRO A 134 -16.42 22.02 -3.42
CA PRO A 134 -15.42 21.80 -2.38
C PRO A 134 -15.62 20.43 -1.71
N LEU A 135 -14.55 19.89 -1.13
CA LEU A 135 -14.66 18.65 -0.33
C LEU A 135 -15.13 18.91 1.10
N ASP A 136 -14.98 20.14 1.62
CA ASP A 136 -15.46 20.51 2.96
C ASP A 136 -14.85 19.74 4.15
N TRP A 137 -13.65 19.20 3.97
CA TRP A 137 -12.90 18.44 4.99
C TRP A 137 -12.10 19.34 5.95
N TRP A 138 -12.72 20.36 6.54
CA TRP A 138 -12.02 21.41 7.29
C TRP A 138 -11.65 21.05 8.74
N SER A 139 -12.25 20.01 9.34
CA SER A 139 -12.00 19.66 10.74
C SER A 139 -12.02 18.17 11.01
N SER A 140 -11.49 17.79 12.18
CA SER A 140 -11.59 16.43 12.74
C SER A 140 -13.02 15.99 13.05
N GLY A 141 -14.02 16.87 12.95
CA GLY A 141 -15.44 16.49 13.09
C GLY A 141 -16.07 16.00 11.78
N VAL A 142 -15.42 16.23 10.63
CA VAL A 142 -15.97 15.86 9.32
C VAL A 142 -15.67 14.39 9.04
N GLN A 143 -16.71 13.55 9.00
CA GLN A 143 -16.55 12.09 8.92
C GLN A 143 -15.68 11.60 7.74
N PRO A 144 -15.86 12.07 6.50
CA PRO A 144 -14.97 11.68 5.39
C PRO A 144 -13.48 11.97 5.63
N TYR A 145 -13.17 13.10 6.29
CA TYR A 145 -11.80 13.50 6.60
C TYR A 145 -11.16 12.56 7.63
N VAL A 146 -11.89 12.26 8.70
CA VAL A 146 -11.45 11.30 9.72
C VAL A 146 -11.28 9.93 9.09
N ALA A 147 -12.25 9.51 8.27
CA ALA A 147 -12.22 8.22 7.60
C ALA A 147 -10.98 8.07 6.72
N PHE A 148 -10.68 9.07 5.88
CA PHE A 148 -9.50 9.06 5.03
C PHE A 148 -8.20 8.94 5.84
N LYS A 149 -8.07 9.69 6.94
CA LYS A 149 -6.89 9.62 7.81
C LYS A 149 -6.73 8.24 8.44
N SER A 150 -7.78 7.67 9.02
CA SER A 150 -7.73 6.35 9.65
C SER A 150 -7.37 5.26 8.65
N LEU A 151 -7.99 5.28 7.47
CA LEU A 151 -7.70 4.32 6.39
C LEU A 151 -6.27 4.49 5.87
N SER A 152 -5.79 5.72 5.69
CA SER A 152 -4.41 5.98 5.23
C SER A 152 -3.38 5.52 6.24
N THR A 153 -3.63 5.70 7.53
CA THR A 153 -2.80 5.14 8.60
C THR A 153 -2.79 3.62 8.54
N ALA A 154 -3.96 2.99 8.39
CA ALA A 154 -4.04 1.53 8.29
C ALA A 154 -3.31 0.97 7.06
N VAL A 155 -3.39 1.63 5.91
CA VAL A 155 -2.58 1.27 4.73
C VAL A 155 -1.09 1.45 5.00
N SER A 156 -0.69 2.52 5.68
CA SER A 156 0.73 2.74 6.03
C SER A 156 1.25 1.64 6.95
N VAL A 157 0.47 1.22 7.94
CA VAL A 157 0.80 0.09 8.83
C VAL A 157 0.88 -1.22 8.05
N LEU A 158 -0.11 -1.48 7.18
CA LEU A 158 -0.13 -2.64 6.30
C LEU A 158 1.16 -2.72 5.49
N LEU A 159 1.50 -1.66 4.74
CA LEU A 159 2.67 -1.62 3.87
C LEU A 159 4.01 -1.65 4.64
N SER A 160 4.04 -1.12 5.86
CA SER A 160 5.25 -1.17 6.72
C SER A 160 5.45 -2.53 7.39
N THR A 161 4.41 -3.36 7.45
CA THR A 161 4.48 -4.69 8.02
C THR A 161 5.02 -5.67 6.98
N THR A 162 6.08 -6.40 7.33
CA THR A 162 6.67 -7.44 6.47
C THR A 162 5.63 -8.53 6.21
N PRO A 163 5.30 -8.84 4.94
CA PRO A 163 4.36 -9.89 4.60
C PRO A 163 4.96 -11.27 4.90
N ASP A 164 4.09 -12.27 5.06
CA ASP A 164 4.52 -13.67 5.19
C ASP A 164 5.20 -14.12 3.89
N THR A 165 6.53 -14.19 3.91
CA THR A 165 7.35 -14.53 2.74
C THR A 165 7.16 -15.96 2.27
N LYS A 166 6.55 -16.83 3.10
CA LYS A 166 6.29 -18.23 2.75
C LYS A 166 5.03 -18.40 1.90
N ARG A 167 4.14 -17.40 1.86
CA ARG A 167 2.83 -17.50 1.20
C ARG A 167 2.58 -16.31 0.29
N ARG A 168 2.61 -16.57 -1.02
CA ARG A 168 2.13 -15.63 -2.03
C ARG A 168 0.74 -16.03 -2.51
N PRO A 169 -0.13 -15.06 -2.84
CA PRO A 169 -1.43 -15.39 -3.38
C PRO A 169 -1.27 -16.07 -4.75
N SER A 170 -2.17 -17.01 -5.06
CA SER A 170 -2.28 -17.49 -6.44
C SER A 170 -2.80 -16.38 -7.35
N VAL A 171 -2.59 -16.52 -8.67
CA VAL A 171 -3.10 -15.55 -9.66
C VAL A 171 -4.61 -15.32 -9.50
N GLY A 172 -5.38 -16.40 -9.28
CA GLY A 172 -6.82 -16.32 -9.05
C GLY A 172 -7.19 -15.56 -7.78
N LEU A 173 -6.46 -15.77 -6.67
CA LEU A 173 -6.68 -15.05 -5.42
C LEU A 173 -6.29 -13.57 -5.55
N ALA A 174 -5.18 -13.26 -6.21
CA ALA A 174 -4.77 -11.88 -6.47
C ALA A 174 -5.81 -11.12 -7.31
N ALA A 175 -6.30 -11.74 -8.39
CA ALA A 175 -7.36 -11.17 -9.24
C ALA A 175 -8.67 -10.97 -8.47
N HIS A 176 -9.05 -11.96 -7.63
CA HIS A 176 -10.18 -11.83 -6.73
C HIS A 176 -10.01 -10.64 -5.79
N ASN A 177 -8.90 -10.57 -5.05
CA ASN A 177 -8.63 -9.50 -4.10
C ASN A 177 -8.66 -8.12 -4.77
N PHE A 178 -8.03 -7.97 -5.94
CA PHE A 178 -8.05 -6.70 -6.66
C PHE A 178 -9.46 -6.30 -7.12
N ARG A 179 -10.26 -7.26 -7.59
CA ARG A 179 -11.68 -7.03 -7.90
C ARG A 179 -12.47 -6.58 -6.67
N GLU A 180 -12.21 -7.19 -5.51
CA GLU A 180 -12.86 -6.84 -4.26
C GLU A 180 -12.44 -5.46 -3.74
N ILE A 181 -11.15 -5.09 -3.87
CA ILE A 181 -10.64 -3.75 -3.55
C ILE A 181 -11.30 -2.68 -4.44
N THR A 182 -11.56 -3.01 -5.71
CA THR A 182 -12.12 -2.06 -6.69
C THR A 182 -13.66 -2.04 -6.72
N HIS A 183 -14.31 -2.91 -5.95
CA HIS A 183 -15.77 -3.06 -5.92
C HIS A 183 -16.49 -1.78 -5.50
N ASN A 184 -17.65 -1.50 -6.12
CA ASN A 184 -18.46 -0.29 -5.84
C ASN A 184 -19.08 -0.25 -4.43
N ARG A 185 -18.91 -1.29 -3.61
CA ARG A 185 -19.43 -1.31 -2.23
C ARG A 185 -18.74 -0.26 -1.36
N HIS A 186 -17.47 0.03 -1.68
CA HIS A 186 -16.66 0.99 -0.96
C HIS A 186 -17.17 2.42 -1.14
N GLU A 187 -18.00 2.69 -2.16
CA GLU A 187 -18.58 4.03 -2.36
C GLU A 187 -19.44 4.48 -1.18
N ILE A 188 -20.12 3.54 -0.53
CA ILE A 188 -21.00 3.79 0.62
C ILE A 188 -20.38 3.32 1.94
N ALA A 189 -19.48 2.34 1.92
CA ALA A 189 -19.02 1.66 3.13
C ALA A 189 -17.70 2.21 3.72
N TRP A 190 -16.94 3.02 2.99
CA TRP A 190 -15.56 3.38 3.40
C TRP A 190 -15.49 4.17 4.72
N ILE A 191 -16.49 4.99 5.03
CA ILE A 191 -16.59 5.68 6.33
C ILE A 191 -16.82 4.68 7.46
N ASP A 192 -17.72 3.72 7.27
CA ASP A 192 -17.99 2.69 8.27
C ASP A 192 -16.78 1.76 8.46
N THR A 193 -16.07 1.44 7.37
CA THR A 193 -14.80 0.70 7.45
C THR A 193 -13.80 1.44 8.32
N ALA A 194 -13.66 2.75 8.16
CA ALA A 194 -12.77 3.55 9.00
C ALA A 194 -13.21 3.58 10.47
N ARG A 195 -14.52 3.69 10.75
CA ARG A 195 -15.06 3.65 12.11
C ARG A 195 -14.75 2.33 12.82
N ARG A 196 -14.75 1.21 12.09
CA ARG A 196 -14.35 -0.10 12.66
C ARG A 196 -12.86 -0.19 13.03
N LEU A 197 -12.00 0.64 12.45
CA LEU A 197 -10.56 0.67 12.75
C LEU A 197 -10.23 1.51 13.99
N ALA A 198 -11.00 2.56 14.22
CA ALA A 198 -10.88 3.43 15.39
C ALA A 198 -12.14 3.24 16.23
N PRO A 199 -12.27 2.12 16.97
CA PRO A 199 -13.34 2.02 17.96
C PRO A 199 -13.22 3.27 18.84
N GLU A 200 -14.30 4.05 18.90
CA GLU A 200 -14.30 5.32 19.62
C GLU A 200 -13.64 5.11 20.98
N ASP A 201 -12.67 5.96 21.31
CA ASP A 201 -12.23 6.13 22.69
C ASP A 201 -13.52 6.30 23.49
N GLN A 202 -13.94 5.26 24.19
CA GLN A 202 -14.95 5.31 25.23
C GLN A 202 -14.34 6.13 26.36
N SER A 203 -14.18 7.43 26.13
CA SER A 203 -13.94 8.38 27.19
C SER A 203 -15.26 8.47 27.98
N PRO A 204 -15.24 8.18 29.29
CA PRO A 204 -16.42 8.12 30.13
C PRO A 204 -17.19 9.44 30.22
#